data_AF-A0A2A5SG46-F1
#
_entry.id   AF-A0A2A5SG46-F1
#
_cell.length_a   1.000
_cell.length_b   1.000
_cell.length_c   1.000
_cell.angle_alpha   90.00
_cell.angle_beta   90.00
_cell.angle_gamma   90.00
#
_symmetry.space_group_name_H-M   'P 1'
#
loop_
_entity.id
_entity.type
_entity.pdbx_description
1 polymer ?
#
loop_
_entity_poly.entity_id
_entity_poly.type
_entity_poly.pdbx_seq_one_letter_code
_entity_poly.pdbx_strand_id
1 'polypeptide(L)'
;MSVLLLTQILLTERFAKICQVILLYKTCISENLCYTNKVRFCTLQERDKILRRKKTMAVPARHTSSAKKNRRRTHYKLTAPTVTFDETTGDYRHSHRVSLKGYYKGRKVRDTK
;
A
#
# COMPACT_ATOMS: atom_id res chain seq x y z
N MET A 1 -27.28 -15.48 -85.62
CA MET A 1 -27.64 -15.85 -84.24
C MET A 1 -26.43 -16.30 -83.39
N SER A 2 -25.21 -15.84 -83.65
CA SER A 2 -24.01 -16.29 -82.91
C SER A 2 -23.19 -15.16 -82.25
N VAL A 3 -23.26 -13.93 -82.76
CA VAL A 3 -22.42 -12.82 -82.24
C VAL A 3 -23.09 -12.05 -81.09
N LEU A 4 -24.43 -11.98 -81.07
CA LEU A 4 -25.20 -11.27 -80.04
C LEU A 4 -25.33 -12.06 -78.71
N LEU A 5 -25.21 -13.40 -78.76
CA LEU A 5 -25.22 -14.24 -77.55
C LEU A 5 -23.86 -14.25 -76.84
N LEU A 6 -22.75 -14.16 -77.58
CA LEU A 6 -21.41 -14.11 -77.02
C LEU A 6 -21.11 -12.77 -76.34
N THR A 7 -21.65 -11.65 -76.83
CA THR A 7 -21.48 -10.33 -76.19
C THR A 7 -22.30 -10.18 -74.91
N GLN A 8 -23.47 -10.83 -74.82
CA GLN A 8 -24.28 -10.88 -73.59
C GLN A 8 -23.57 -11.65 -72.46
N ILE A 9 -22.90 -12.77 -72.78
CA ILE A 9 -22.16 -13.59 -71.79
C ILE A 9 -20.89 -12.87 -71.28
N LEU A 10 -20.15 -12.18 -72.15
CA LEU A 10 -18.96 -11.43 -71.72
C LEU A 10 -19.30 -10.17 -70.89
N LEU A 11 -20.51 -9.61 -71.05
CA LEU A 11 -20.98 -8.50 -70.22
C LEU A 11 -21.32 -8.96 -68.80
N THR A 12 -22.01 -10.09 -68.63
CA THR A 12 -22.40 -10.60 -67.30
C THR A 12 -21.21 -10.99 -66.43
N GLU A 13 -20.15 -11.57 -67.02
CA GLU A 13 -18.92 -11.87 -66.27
C GLU A 13 -18.16 -10.62 -65.80
N ARG A 14 -18.19 -9.53 -66.59
CA ARG A 14 -17.57 -8.26 -66.19
C ARG A 14 -18.33 -7.57 -65.05
N PHE A 15 -19.66 -7.61 -65.06
CA PHE A 15 -20.47 -7.09 -63.96
C PHE A 15 -20.27 -7.86 -62.65
N ALA A 16 -20.07 -9.19 -62.71
CA ALA A 16 -19.81 -10.01 -61.53
C ALA A 16 -18.47 -9.66 -60.83
N LYS A 17 -17.39 -9.42 -61.60
CA LYS A 17 -16.08 -9.03 -61.06
C LYS A 17 -16.08 -7.65 -60.42
N ILE A 18 -16.81 -6.69 -60.99
CA ILE A 18 -16.97 -5.34 -60.40
C ILE A 18 -17.75 -5.43 -59.08
N CYS A 19 -18.79 -6.27 -59.00
CA CYS A 19 -19.58 -6.45 -57.78
C CYS A 19 -18.78 -7.09 -56.62
N GLN A 20 -17.87 -8.03 -56.91
CA GLN A 20 -16.98 -8.62 -55.90
C GLN A 20 -15.99 -7.61 -55.30
N VAL A 21 -15.41 -6.72 -56.11
CA VAL A 21 -14.52 -5.65 -55.62
C VAL A 21 -15.28 -4.62 -54.78
N ILE A 22 -16.54 -4.33 -55.16
CA ILE A 22 -17.42 -3.42 -54.40
C ILE A 22 -17.78 -4.00 -53.01
N LEU A 23 -18.00 -5.31 -52.90
CA LEU A 23 -18.28 -5.97 -51.61
C LEU A 23 -17.04 -6.02 -50.69
N LEU A 24 -15.84 -6.20 -51.23
CA LEU A 24 -14.59 -6.22 -50.45
C LEU A 24 -14.18 -4.85 -49.90
N TYR A 25 -14.46 -3.73 -50.60
CA TYR A 25 -14.19 -2.40 -50.03
C TYR A 25 -15.19 -2.02 -48.93
N LYS A 26 -16.43 -2.55 -48.96
CA LYS A 26 -17.44 -2.34 -47.91
C LYS A 26 -17.12 -3.07 -46.59
N THR A 27 -16.50 -4.26 -46.64
CA THR A 27 -16.05 -4.98 -45.43
C THR A 27 -14.79 -4.35 -44.82
N CYS A 28 -13.96 -3.66 -45.62
CA CYS A 28 -12.73 -3.02 -45.15
C CYS A 28 -12.98 -1.69 -44.40
N ILE A 29 -14.14 -1.05 -44.61
CA ILE A 29 -14.49 0.23 -43.95
C ILE A 29 -15.12 0.01 -42.55
N SER A 30 -15.65 -1.17 -42.23
CA SER A 30 -16.29 -1.45 -40.92
C SER A 30 -15.35 -1.91 -39.80
N GLU A 31 -14.08 -2.24 -40.09
CA GLU A 31 -13.14 -2.77 -39.08
C GLU A 31 -12.16 -1.74 -38.52
N ASN A 32 -12.12 -0.51 -39.05
CA ASN A 32 -11.13 0.51 -38.67
C ASN A 32 -11.62 1.55 -37.64
N LEU A 33 -12.67 1.25 -36.86
CA LEU A 33 -13.11 2.12 -35.76
C LEU A 33 -13.26 1.40 -34.40
N CYS A 34 -12.51 0.32 -34.16
CA CYS A 34 -12.45 -0.32 -32.84
C CYS A 34 -11.02 -0.77 -32.46
N TYR A 35 -10.01 0.07 -32.69
CA TYR A 35 -8.64 -0.22 -32.26
C TYR A 35 -7.97 0.87 -31.40
N THR A 36 -8.70 1.88 -30.89
CA THR A 36 -8.02 2.95 -30.11
C THR A 36 -8.69 3.47 -28.85
N ASN A 37 -9.81 2.92 -28.35
CA ASN A 37 -10.44 3.47 -27.14
C ASN A 37 -10.86 2.49 -26.02
N LYS A 38 -10.38 1.25 -26.03
CA LYS A 38 -10.51 0.34 -24.87
C LYS A 38 -9.20 -0.03 -24.19
N VAL A 39 -8.06 0.46 -24.69
CA VAL A 39 -6.75 0.30 -24.04
C VAL A 39 -6.39 1.51 -23.18
N ARG A 40 -7.12 2.63 -23.30
CA ARG A 40 -6.81 3.88 -22.56
C ARG A 40 -7.48 4.02 -21.19
N PHE A 41 -8.57 3.30 -20.92
CA PHE A 41 -9.28 3.40 -19.62
C PHE A 41 -8.71 2.44 -18.56
N CYS A 42 -8.13 1.30 -18.96
CA CYS A 42 -7.50 0.37 -18.01
C CYS A 42 -6.17 0.88 -17.44
N THR A 43 -5.47 1.79 -18.12
CA THR A 43 -4.13 2.26 -17.67
C THR A 43 -4.17 3.46 -16.72
N LEU A 44 -5.35 3.94 -16.27
CA LEU A 44 -5.46 4.99 -15.25
C LEU A 44 -5.84 4.46 -13.86
N GLN A 45 -6.49 3.30 -13.76
CA GLN A 45 -6.80 2.67 -12.47
C GLN A 45 -5.61 1.92 -11.84
N GLU A 46 -4.57 1.66 -12.64
CA GLU A 46 -3.32 1.06 -12.19
C GLU A 46 -2.23 2.10 -11.86
N ARG A 47 -2.35 3.33 -12.36
CA ARG A 47 -1.41 4.43 -12.06
C ARG A 47 -1.55 4.96 -10.63
N ASP A 48 -2.75 4.94 -10.06
CA ASP A 48 -2.99 5.26 -8.63
C ASP A 48 -2.49 4.19 -7.65
N LYS A 49 -2.09 3.01 -8.14
CA LYS A 49 -1.45 1.96 -7.32
C LYS A 49 0.07 2.14 -7.24
N ILE A 50 0.68 2.80 -8.23
CA ILE A 50 2.14 2.97 -8.35
C ILE A 50 2.62 4.25 -7.65
N LEU A 51 1.86 5.35 -7.67
CA LEU A 51 2.23 6.59 -6.97
C LEU A 51 1.96 6.59 -5.44
N ARG A 52 1.35 5.53 -4.89
CA ARG A 52 1.40 5.21 -3.45
C ARG A 52 2.65 4.41 -3.04
N ARG A 53 3.46 3.96 -4.01
CA ARG A 53 4.50 2.94 -3.84
C ARG A 53 5.92 3.48 -3.91
N LYS A 54 6.14 4.72 -3.47
CA LYS A 54 7.49 5.18 -3.15
C LYS A 54 7.47 6.17 -1.98
N LYS A 55 7.01 5.68 -0.83
CA LYS A 55 7.40 6.28 0.45
C LYS A 55 8.75 5.65 0.81
N THR A 56 9.84 6.38 0.63
CA THR A 56 11.25 5.93 0.79
C THR A 56 11.67 5.72 2.25
N MET A 57 10.70 5.41 3.11
CA MET A 57 10.89 5.15 4.54
C MET A 57 9.95 4.03 4.94
N ALA A 58 10.40 3.19 5.89
CA ALA A 58 9.62 2.08 6.42
C ALA A 58 8.35 2.62 7.08
N VAL A 59 7.22 2.54 6.38
CA VAL A 59 5.92 3.02 6.84
C VAL A 59 5.02 1.82 7.09
N PRO A 60 4.31 1.77 8.23
CA PRO A 60 3.40 0.67 8.51
C PRO A 60 2.31 0.61 7.45
N ALA A 61 2.16 -0.57 6.85
CA ALA A 61 1.13 -0.80 5.82
C ALA A 61 -0.29 -0.82 6.39
N ARG A 62 -0.47 -1.14 7.70
CA ARG A 62 -1.77 -1.30 8.37
C ARG A 62 -1.69 -0.89 9.84
N HIS A 63 -2.84 -0.54 10.43
CA HIS A 63 -2.96 -0.26 11.87
C HIS A 63 -2.76 -1.53 12.70
N THR A 64 -2.06 -1.43 13.83
CA THR A 64 -1.88 -2.55 14.77
C THR A 64 -3.09 -2.70 15.68
N SER A 65 -3.71 -3.88 15.74
CA SER A 65 -4.84 -4.13 16.65
C SER A 65 -4.51 -3.79 18.10
N SER A 66 -5.53 -3.37 18.87
CA SER A 66 -5.40 -3.04 20.30
C SER A 66 -4.80 -4.20 21.09
N ALA A 67 -5.21 -5.44 20.82
CA ALA A 67 -4.64 -6.64 21.42
C ALA A 67 -3.14 -6.80 21.14
N LYS A 68 -2.69 -6.61 19.88
CA LYS A 68 -1.26 -6.69 19.53
C LYS A 68 -0.45 -5.56 20.16
N LYS A 69 -1.02 -4.35 20.25
CA LYS A 69 -0.42 -3.20 20.94
C LYS A 69 -0.28 -3.48 22.45
N ASN A 70 -1.31 -4.01 23.09
CA ASN A 70 -1.31 -4.31 24.52
C ASN A 70 -0.34 -5.45 24.85
N ARG A 71 -0.29 -6.52 24.05
CA ARG A 71 0.72 -7.59 24.17
C ARG A 71 2.15 -7.07 24.04
N ARG A 72 2.41 -6.08 23.19
CA ARG A 72 3.74 -5.44 23.11
C ARG A 72 4.06 -4.64 24.39
N ARG A 73 3.05 -4.12 25.08
CA ARG A 73 3.20 -3.31 26.30
C ARG A 73 3.15 -4.11 27.60
N THR A 74 2.94 -5.44 27.58
CA THR A 74 2.82 -6.27 28.80
C THR A 74 4.07 -6.21 29.67
N HIS A 75 5.24 -6.11 29.05
CA HIS A 75 6.52 -6.07 29.76
C HIS A 75 6.96 -4.64 30.11
N TYR A 76 6.25 -3.61 29.65
CA TYR A 76 6.52 -2.20 29.98
C TYR A 76 5.89 -1.81 31.32
N LYS A 77 6.20 -2.58 32.37
CA LYS A 77 5.79 -2.27 33.74
C LYS A 77 6.92 -1.56 34.48
N LEU A 78 6.55 -0.59 35.32
CA LEU A 78 7.50 0.03 36.23
C LEU A 78 7.78 -0.92 37.40
N THR A 79 9.05 -1.08 37.74
CA THR A 79 9.46 -1.82 38.94
C THR A 79 9.47 -0.88 40.13
N ALA A 80 8.70 -1.21 41.17
CA ALA A 80 8.75 -0.46 42.42
C ALA A 80 10.13 -0.63 43.08
N PRO A 81 10.78 0.46 43.49
CA PRO A 81 12.07 0.36 44.15
C PRO A 81 11.90 -0.16 45.58
N THR A 82 12.88 -0.92 46.08
CA THR A 82 12.89 -1.42 47.45
C THR A 82 13.21 -0.29 48.43
N VAL A 83 12.29 -0.01 49.36
CA VAL A 83 12.45 0.99 50.41
C VAL A 83 12.40 0.29 51.77
N THR A 84 13.35 0.60 52.64
CA THR A 84 13.46 0.08 54.00
C THR A 84 13.20 1.19 55.01
N PHE A 85 12.46 0.89 56.07
CA PHE A 85 12.25 1.78 57.19
C PHE A 85 13.37 1.62 58.23
N ASP A 86 13.84 2.72 58.80
CA ASP A 86 14.86 2.74 59.85
C ASP A 86 14.26 3.22 61.18
N GLU A 87 14.13 2.34 62.17
CA GLU A 87 13.50 2.62 63.46
C GLU A 87 14.26 3.67 64.27
N THR A 88 15.59 3.73 64.12
CA THR A 88 16.45 4.62 64.92
C THR A 88 16.29 6.09 64.54
N THR A 89 16.10 6.34 63.23
CA THR A 89 16.05 7.69 62.64
C THR A 89 14.62 8.09 62.25
N GLY A 90 13.72 7.09 62.16
CA GLY A 90 12.33 7.26 61.73
C GLY A 90 12.18 7.61 60.25
N ASP A 91 13.17 7.25 59.41
CA ASP A 91 13.21 7.63 57.99
C ASP A 91 13.08 6.41 57.07
N TYR A 92 12.54 6.65 55.87
CA TYR A 92 12.61 5.71 54.77
C TYR A 92 13.89 5.92 53.97
N ARG A 93 14.57 4.81 53.64
CA ARG A 93 15.78 4.84 52.80
C ARG A 93 15.82 3.67 51.84
N HIS A 94 16.60 3.83 50.78
CA HIS A 94 17.02 2.70 49.96
C HIS A 94 18.26 2.04 50.57
N SER A 95 18.45 0.74 50.30
CA SER A 95 19.71 0.06 50.58
C SER A 95 20.88 0.78 49.90
N HIS A 96 22.00 0.89 50.60
CA HIS A 96 23.23 1.53 50.11
C HIS A 96 23.12 3.02 49.74
N ARG A 97 22.05 3.72 50.15
CA ARG A 97 21.91 5.15 49.99
C ARG A 97 21.81 5.86 51.34
N VAL A 98 22.16 7.14 51.34
CA VAL A 98 22.02 8.04 52.51
C VAL A 98 20.55 8.44 52.64
N SER A 99 20.05 8.54 53.88
CA SER A 99 18.68 9.01 54.15
C SER A 99 18.53 10.51 53.85
N LEU A 100 17.28 10.99 53.82
CA LEU A 100 17.00 12.42 53.61
C LEU A 100 17.59 13.29 54.74
N LYS A 101 17.63 12.79 55.98
CA LYS A 101 18.27 13.45 57.13
C LYS A 101 19.81 13.30 57.17
N GLY A 102 20.42 12.70 56.14
CA GLY A 102 21.87 12.60 56.03
C GLY A 102 22.52 11.41 56.77
N TYR A 103 21.74 10.40 57.18
CA TYR A 103 22.23 9.25 57.92
C TYR A 103 22.57 8.05 57.02
N TYR A 104 23.65 7.34 57.36
CA TYR A 104 24.02 6.05 56.77
C TYR A 104 24.67 5.14 57.82
N LYS A 105 24.16 3.90 57.94
CA LYS A 105 24.61 2.93 58.96
C LYS A 105 24.64 3.56 60.38
N GLY A 106 23.61 4.31 60.76
CA GLY A 106 23.49 4.95 62.07
C GLY A 106 24.41 6.16 62.31
N ARG A 107 25.21 6.57 61.33
CA ARG A 107 26.12 7.73 61.44
C ARG A 107 25.64 8.86 60.55
N LYS A 108 25.74 10.10 61.03
CA LYS A 108 25.48 11.29 60.23
C LYS A 108 26.66 11.52 59.27
N VAL A 109 26.41 11.42 57.97
CA VAL A 109 27.44 11.56 56.92
C VAL A 109 27.38 12.94 56.28
N ARG A 110 26.20 13.59 56.30
CA ARG A 110 26.02 14.93 55.77
C ARG A 110 25.21 15.78 56.73
N ASP A 111 25.64 17.02 56.93
CA ASP A 111 24.81 18.04 57.54
C ASP A 111 23.81 18.53 56.49
N THR A 112 22.57 18.09 56.64
CA THR A 112 21.45 18.57 55.84
C THR A 112 21.08 19.96 56.32
N LYS A 113 20.97 20.89 55.37
CA LYS A 113 20.65 22.31 55.58
C LYS A 113 19.17 22.53 55.83
#